data_AF-A0A9D1ZIL7-F1
#
_entry.id   AF-A0A9D1ZIL7-F1
#
_cell.length_a   1.000
_cell.length_b   1.000
_cell.length_c   1.000
_cell.angle_alpha   90.00
_cell.angle_beta   90.00
_cell.angle_gamma   90.00
#
_symmetry.space_group_name_H-M   'P 1'
#
loop_
_entity.id
_entity.type
_entity.pdbx_description
1 polymer ?
#
loop_
_entity_poly.entity_id
_entity_poly.type
_entity_poly.pdbx_seq_one_letter_code
_entity_poly.pdbx_strand_id
1 'polypeptide(L)' 'MKEEIRTLLEEALPLVDFDSDFLFAELDSLGIATILMVLSDRYGIKLDHTDATPKNLKNLDRIVAMVERRKHEG' A
#
# COMPACT_ATOMS: atom_id res chain seq x y z
N MET A 1 -4.37 12.43 2.25
CA MET A 1 -4.38 10.95 2.14
C MET A 1 -3.04 10.39 1.65
N LYS A 2 -2.43 10.92 0.58
CA LYS A 2 -1.09 10.46 0.14
C LYS A 2 -0.01 10.57 1.23
N GLU A 3 0.13 11.74 1.84
CA GLU A 3 1.08 11.96 2.96
C GLU A 3 0.80 11.04 4.16
N GLU A 4 -0.46 10.83 4.50
CA GLU A 4 -0.86 9.97 5.63
C GLU A 4 -0.51 8.49 5.35
N ILE A 5 -0.82 8.00 4.14
CA ILE A 5 -0.44 6.66 3.70
C ILE A 5 1.07 6.51 3.67
N ARG A 6 1.80 7.53 3.19
CA ARG A 6 3.26 7.54 3.19
C ARG A 6 3.80 7.33 4.60
N THR A 7 3.45 8.22 5.53
CA THR A 7 3.95 8.14 6.92
C THR A 7 3.60 6.80 7.55
N LEU A 8 2.37 6.32 7.36
CA LEU A 8 1.93 5.03 7.91
C LEU A 8 2.75 3.85 7.36
N LEU A 9 3.06 3.86 6.06
CA LEU A 9 3.83 2.82 5.42
C LEU A 9 5.32 2.92 5.74
N GLU A 10 5.88 4.13 5.85
CA GLU A 10 7.25 4.37 6.32
C GLU A 10 7.45 3.94 7.78
N GLU A 11 6.46 4.15 8.64
CA GLU A 11 6.47 3.67 10.02
C GLU A 11 6.45 2.13 10.09
N ALA A 12 5.64 1.50 9.24
CA ALA A 12 5.51 0.04 9.20
C ALA A 12 6.69 -0.65 8.49
N LEU A 13 7.26 0.00 7.47
CA LEU A 13 8.31 -0.52 6.59
C LEU A 13 9.39 0.56 6.38
N PRO A 14 10.19 0.88 7.42
CA PRO A 14 11.20 1.94 7.34
C PRO A 14 12.37 1.61 6.40
N LEU A 15 12.48 0.37 5.94
CA LEU A 15 13.51 -0.08 5.01
C LEU A 15 13.11 0.07 3.53
N VAL A 16 11.85 0.44 3.26
CA VAL A 16 11.29 0.50 1.91
C VAL A 16 11.25 1.94 1.42
N ASP A 17 11.71 2.17 0.19
CA ASP A 17 11.67 3.49 -0.45
C ASP A 17 10.32 3.72 -1.18
N PHE A 18 9.38 4.38 -0.51
CA PHE A 18 8.07 4.73 -1.08
C PHE A 18 8.10 5.87 -2.11
N ASP A 19 9.25 6.53 -2.30
CA ASP A 19 9.46 7.51 -3.38
C ASP A 19 9.86 6.86 -4.71
N SER A 20 10.15 5.55 -4.71
CA SER A 20 10.49 4.78 -5.90
C SER A 20 9.30 4.56 -6.84
N ASP A 21 9.52 4.72 -8.15
CA ASP A 21 8.56 4.38 -9.21
C ASP A 21 8.45 2.85 -9.46
N PHE A 22 9.27 2.06 -8.77
CA PHE A 22 9.37 0.60 -8.88
C PHE A 22 9.27 -0.11 -7.53
N LEU A 23 8.51 0.46 -6.59
CA LEU A 23 8.31 -0.03 -5.22
C LEU A 23 8.07 -1.54 -5.14
N PHE A 24 7.23 -2.09 -6.02
CA PHE A 24 6.91 -3.52 -6.02
C PHE A 24 8.13 -4.45 -6.12
N ALA A 25 9.20 -4.02 -6.81
CA ALA A 25 10.40 -4.85 -6.96
C ALA A 25 11.25 -4.89 -5.68
N GLU A 26 11.09 -3.91 -4.80
CA GLU A 26 11.79 -3.81 -3.51
C GLU A 26 10.97 -4.42 -2.36
N LEU A 27 9.69 -4.68 -2.59
CA LEU A 27 8.81 -5.28 -1.61
C LEU A 27 8.95 -6.80 -1.58
N ASP A 28 9.42 -7.31 -0.44
CA ASP A 28 9.30 -8.73 -0.12
C ASP A 28 7.85 -9.13 0.16
N SER A 29 7.56 -10.44 0.15
CA SER A 29 6.24 -11.00 0.47
C SER A 29 5.69 -10.50 1.81
N LEU A 30 6.56 -10.28 2.79
CA LEU A 30 6.19 -9.68 4.08
C LEU A 30 5.82 -8.20 3.93
N GLY A 31 6.59 -7.42 3.16
CA GLY A 31 6.31 -6.01 2.91
C GLY A 31 4.95 -5.81 2.25
N ILE A 32 4.64 -6.64 1.24
CA ILE A 32 3.34 -6.67 0.59
C ILE A 32 2.22 -6.96 1.60
N ALA A 33 2.36 -8.02 2.42
CA ALA A 33 1.36 -8.39 3.41
C ALA A 33 1.16 -7.28 4.46
N THR A 34 2.24 -6.66 4.94
CA THR A 34 2.20 -5.55 5.89
C THR A 34 1.47 -4.34 5.32
N ILE A 35 1.75 -3.94 4.07
CA ILE A 35 1.04 -2.83 3.41
C ILE A 35 -0.46 -3.09 3.38
N LEU A 36 -0.88 -4.27 2.92
CA LEU A 36 -2.31 -4.62 2.84
C LEU A 36 -2.96 -4.60 4.23
N MET A 37 -2.31 -5.19 5.23
CA MET A 37 -2.83 -5.27 6.60
C MET A 37 -2.98 -3.88 7.23
N VAL A 38 -1.95 -3.05 7.15
CA VAL A 38 -1.91 -1.72 7.76
C VAL A 38 -2.92 -0.78 7.11
N LEU A 39 -3.04 -0.81 5.79
CA LEU A 39 -4.05 -0.01 5.07
C LEU A 39 -5.47 -0.53 5.31
N SER A 40 -5.63 -1.85 5.41
CA SER A 40 -6.91 -2.48 5.73
C SER A 40 -7.43 -2.06 7.10
N ASP A 41 -6.56 -2.13 8.12
CA ASP A 41 -6.88 -1.75 9.49
C ASP A 41 -7.14 -0.23 9.61
N ARG A 42 -6.24 0.60 9.05
CA ARG A 42 -6.34 2.06 9.15
C ARG A 42 -7.59 2.64 8.50
N TYR A 43 -7.97 2.12 7.32
CA TYR A 43 -9.09 2.65 6.54
C TYR A 43 -10.36 1.82 6.63
N GLY A 44 -10.36 0.70 7.37
CA GLY A 44 -11.50 -0.20 7.49
C GLY A 44 -11.90 -0.88 6.17
N ILE A 45 -10.97 -0.98 5.22
CA ILE A 45 -11.21 -1.60 3.91
C ILE A 45 -10.71 -3.04 3.91
N LYS A 46 -11.36 -3.93 3.15
CA LYS A 46 -10.83 -5.28 2.94
C LYS A 46 -9.82 -5.25 1.79
N LEU A 47 -8.55 -5.47 2.08
CA LEU A 47 -7.50 -5.68 1.09
C LEU A 47 -7.05 -7.14 1.14
N ASP A 48 -6.84 -7.76 -0.03
CA ASP A 48 -6.44 -9.16 -0.11
C ASP A 48 -5.33 -9.39 -1.16
N HIS A 49 -4.97 -10.66 -1.36
CA HIS A 49 -3.93 -11.06 -2.31
C HIS A 49 -4.22 -10.64 -3.76
N THR A 50 -5.46 -10.37 -4.13
CA THR A 50 -5.83 -9.85 -5.46
C THR A 50 -5.47 -8.39 -5.64
N ASP A 51 -5.25 -7.65 -4.53
CA ASP A 51 -4.78 -6.27 -4.53
C ASP A 51 -3.27 -6.15 -4.58
N ALA A 52 -2.55 -7.18 -4.11
CA ALA A 52 -1.10 -7.31 -4.13
C ALA A 52 -0.56 -7.51 -5.56
N THR A 53 -0.88 -6.60 -6.47
CA THR A 53 -0.41 -6.64 -7.84
C THR A 53 0.68 -5.60 -8.08
N PRO A 54 1.63 -5.87 -8.99
CA PRO A 54 2.64 -4.89 -9.40
C PRO A 54 2.04 -3.57 -9.89
N LYS A 55 0.78 -3.57 -10.36
CA LYS A 55 0.08 -2.37 -10.83
C LYS A 55 -0.40 -1.48 -9.67
N ASN A 56 -0.89 -2.08 -8.59
CA ASN A 56 -1.40 -1.36 -7.42
C ASN A 56 -0.28 -0.92 -6.48
N LEU A 57 0.77 -1.73 -6.37
CA LEU A 57 1.92 -1.48 -5.50
C LEU A 57 3.14 -0.92 -6.28
N LYS A 58 2.92 -0.36 -7.47
CA LYS A 58 4.00 0.18 -8.31
C LYS A 58 4.73 1.34 -7.63
N ASN A 59 3.95 2.26 -7.07
CA ASN A 59 4.41 3.47 -6.40
C ASN A 59 3.31 3.95 -5.44
N LEU A 60 3.65 4.94 -4.60
CA LEU A 60 2.73 5.47 -3.59
C LEU A 60 1.40 5.96 -4.20
N ASP A 61 1.42 6.59 -5.38
CA ASP A 61 0.19 7.08 -6.03
C ASP A 61 -0.78 5.95 -6.39
N ARG A 62 -0.27 4.78 -6.81
CA ARG A 62 -1.10 3.61 -7.09
C ARG A 62 -1.69 3.00 -5.83
N ILE A 63 -0.93 3.00 -4.73
CA ILE A 63 -1.43 2.56 -3.42
C ILE A 63 -2.58 3.44 -2.97
N VAL A 64 -2.41 4.77 -3.06
CA VAL A 64 -3.47 5.74 -2.73
C VAL A 64 -4.71 5.48 -3.58
N ALA A 65 -4.55 5.32 -4.89
CA ALA A 65 -5.66 5.04 -5.79
C ALA A 65 -6.39 3.73 -5.48
N MET A 66 -5.64 2.68 -5.07
CA MET A 66 -6.21 1.41 -4.63
C MET A 66 -7.06 1.58 -3.36
N VAL A 67 -6.55 2.31 -2.36
CA VAL A 67 -7.27 2.59 -1.12
C VAL A 67 -8.53 3.41 -1.40
N GLU A 68 -8.44 4.49 -2.19
CA GLU A 68 -9.60 5.29 -2.57
C GLU A 68 -10.66 4.43 -3.27
N ARG A 69 -10.26 3.61 -4.25
CA ARG A 69 -11.18 2.73 -4.97
C ARG A 69 -11.92 1.81 -4.01
N ARG A 70 -11.20 1.20 -3.07
CA ARG A 70 -11.79 0.29 -2.07
C ARG A 70 -12.70 0.98 -1.07
N LYS A 71 -12.41 2.23 -0.70
CA LYS A 71 -13.29 3.03 0.17
C LYS A 71 -14.62 3.40 -0.49
N HIS A 72 -14.66 3.46 -1.83
CA HIS A 72 -15.90 3.70 -2.59
C HIS A 72 -16.64 2.43 -3.01
N GLU A 73 -16.00 1.27 -2.90
CA GLU A 73 -16.59 -0.06 -3.20
C GLU A 73 -17.28 -0.70 -1.96
N GLY A 74 -17.24 -0.05 -0.79
CA GLY A 74 -17.90 -0.48 0.45
C GLY A 74 -19.18 0.30 0.76
#